data_AF-A0A9D6J4N1-F1
#
_entry.id   AF-A0A9D6J4N1-F1
#
_cell.length_a   1.000
_cell.length_b   1.000
_cell.length_c   1.000
_cell.angle_alpha   90.00
_cell.angle_beta   90.00
_cell.angle_gamma   90.00
#
_symmetry.space_group_name_H-M   'P 1'
#
loop_
_entity.id
_entity.type
_entity.pdbx_description
1 polymer ?
#
loop_
_entity_poly.entity_id
_entity_poly.type
_entity_poly.pdbx_seq_one_letter_code
_entity_poly.pdbx_strand_id
1 'polypeptide(L)'
;MGKGCISPESWDFQGGESVPIDKLFSWVIDQKDIEGLTISGGEPVDQAEPLTELCIHLREKIDIGIMCYTGYKHENLMEEGTPAQKKLLESIDILIDGEYLEDRHSNLLWRASSNQRIICLSNRYEKQISTLTFDTDRSAGIECSVSPAGTILIAGVPSEARFREEFLKALY
;
A
#
# COMPACT_ATOMS: atom_id res chain seq x y z
N MET A 1 7.58 13.25 5.78
CA MET A 1 8.55 12.87 4.71
C MET A 1 9.74 12.18 5.37
N GLY A 2 9.74 10.85 5.40
CA GLY A 2 10.53 10.08 6.36
C GLY A 2 11.79 9.45 5.77
N LYS A 3 12.95 9.65 6.39
CA LYS A 3 14.13 8.79 6.18
C LYS A 3 13.73 7.32 6.37
N GLY A 4 14.31 6.41 5.57
CA GLY A 4 14.09 4.97 5.69
C GLY A 4 12.87 4.39 4.94
N CYS A 5 12.24 5.15 4.03
CA CYS A 5 11.24 4.61 3.11
C CYS A 5 11.84 3.52 2.20
N ILE A 6 11.10 2.44 1.97
CA ILE A 6 11.52 1.33 1.10
C ILE A 6 11.33 1.63 -0.39
N SER A 7 10.55 2.67 -0.74
CA SER A 7 10.27 3.08 -2.12
C SER A 7 10.52 4.58 -2.33
N PRO A 8 11.72 5.11 -2.01
CA PRO A 8 11.99 6.54 -2.12
C PRO A 8 11.96 7.04 -3.57
N GLU A 9 12.18 6.14 -4.53
CA GLU A 9 12.07 6.40 -5.98
C GLU A 9 10.64 6.69 -6.45
N SER A 10 9.63 6.34 -5.63
CA SER A 10 8.23 6.62 -5.92
C SER A 10 7.80 8.07 -5.62
N TRP A 11 8.72 8.92 -5.14
CA TRP A 11 8.45 10.29 -4.70
C TRP A 11 8.72 11.36 -5.76
N ASP A 12 9.41 11.03 -6.83
CA ASP A 12 9.55 11.95 -7.95
C ASP A 12 8.22 12.02 -8.71
N PHE A 13 7.53 13.17 -8.63
CA PHE A 13 6.31 13.42 -9.39
C PHE A 13 6.52 13.38 -10.92
N GLN A 14 7.78 13.46 -11.38
CA GLN A 14 8.15 13.23 -12.79
C GLN A 14 8.71 11.83 -13.06
N GLY A 15 8.83 10.98 -12.04
CA GLY A 15 9.16 9.57 -12.15
C GLY A 15 7.93 8.71 -12.47
N GLY A 16 8.16 7.47 -12.91
CA GLY A 16 7.10 6.51 -13.24
C GLY A 16 6.58 6.61 -14.68
N GLU A 17 5.55 5.82 -14.99
CA GLU A 17 4.87 5.79 -16.30
C GLU A 17 3.41 6.20 -16.09
N SER A 18 2.89 7.11 -16.94
CA SER A 18 1.46 7.38 -16.97
C SER A 18 0.74 6.20 -17.63
N VAL A 19 -0.12 5.53 -16.86
CA VAL A 19 -0.87 4.36 -17.34
C VAL A 19 -2.36 4.68 -17.35
N PRO A 20 -3.06 4.48 -18.48
CA PRO A 20 -4.52 4.61 -18.53
C PRO A 20 -5.22 3.61 -17.59
N ILE A 21 -6.32 4.04 -16.96
CA ILE A 21 -7.09 3.22 -16.02
C ILE A 21 -7.53 1.90 -16.68
N ASP A 22 -8.01 1.93 -17.92
CA ASP A 22 -8.44 0.73 -18.65
C ASP A 22 -7.33 -0.33 -18.79
N LYS A 23 -6.08 0.11 -18.94
CA LYS A 23 -4.92 -0.78 -19.04
C LYS A 23 -4.62 -1.41 -17.69
N LEU A 24 -4.67 -0.63 -16.60
CA LEU A 24 -4.51 -1.15 -15.23
C LEU A 24 -5.65 -2.10 -14.85
N PHE A 25 -6.89 -1.72 -15.16
CA PHE A 25 -8.07 -2.54 -14.94
C PHE A 25 -7.93 -3.89 -15.65
N SER A 26 -7.61 -3.90 -16.94
CA SER A 26 -7.42 -5.14 -17.71
C SER A 26 -6.31 -6.00 -17.11
N TRP A 27 -5.19 -5.37 -16.72
CA TRP A 27 -4.08 -6.06 -16.08
C TRP A 27 -4.48 -6.75 -14.77
N VAL A 28 -5.29 -6.10 -13.92
CA VAL A 28 -5.77 -6.72 -12.67
C VAL A 28 -6.74 -7.86 -12.95
N ILE A 29 -7.66 -7.71 -13.90
CA ILE A 29 -8.64 -8.74 -14.27
C ILE A 29 -7.97 -9.99 -14.85
N ASP A 30 -6.85 -9.82 -15.55
CA ASP A 30 -6.08 -10.92 -16.12
C ASP A 30 -5.30 -11.72 -15.05
N GLN A 31 -5.19 -11.21 -13.82
CA GLN A 31 -4.55 -11.96 -12.73
C GLN A 31 -5.45 -13.10 -12.26
N LYS A 32 -4.87 -14.29 -12.12
CA LYS A 32 -5.57 -15.47 -11.61
C LYS A 32 -5.31 -15.65 -10.13
N ASP A 33 -6.35 -16.06 -9.40
CA ASP A 33 -6.28 -16.47 -7.99
C ASP A 33 -5.72 -15.40 -7.05
N ILE A 34 -5.95 -14.12 -7.33
CA ILE A 34 -5.62 -13.02 -6.43
C ILE A 34 -6.70 -12.82 -5.36
N GLU A 35 -6.28 -12.57 -4.13
CA GLU A 35 -7.17 -12.29 -3.01
C GLU A 35 -7.54 -10.80 -2.92
N GLY A 36 -6.60 -9.94 -3.32
CA GLY A 36 -6.74 -8.51 -3.16
C GLY A 36 -5.76 -7.70 -4.00
N LEU A 37 -6.02 -6.39 -4.06
CA LEU A 37 -5.18 -5.36 -4.64
C LEU A 37 -4.60 -4.49 -3.52
N THR A 38 -3.29 -4.32 -3.49
CA THR A 38 -2.63 -3.34 -2.63
C THR A 38 -2.19 -2.12 -3.43
N ILE A 39 -2.72 -0.96 -3.06
CA ILE A 39 -2.37 0.35 -3.61
C ILE A 39 -1.35 0.99 -2.66
N SER A 40 -0.12 1.19 -3.14
CA SER A 40 0.98 1.77 -2.37
C SER A 40 1.91 2.57 -3.31
N GLY A 41 3.01 3.11 -2.80
CA GLY A 41 3.96 3.90 -3.58
C GLY A 41 4.20 5.26 -2.93
N GLY A 42 4.23 6.33 -3.73
CA GLY A 42 4.44 7.69 -3.25
C GLY A 42 3.36 8.13 -2.26
N GLU A 43 2.36 8.87 -2.72
CA GLU A 43 1.17 9.16 -1.92
C GLU A 43 -0.07 8.82 -2.75
N PRO A 44 -0.63 7.60 -2.62
CA PRO A 44 -1.73 7.13 -3.46
C PRO A 44 -2.95 8.06 -3.46
N VAL A 45 -3.30 8.64 -2.33
CA VAL A 45 -4.50 9.48 -2.22
C VAL A 45 -4.37 10.82 -2.95
N ASP A 46 -3.17 11.20 -3.42
CA ASP A 46 -2.99 12.34 -4.33
C ASP A 46 -3.51 12.04 -5.74
N GLN A 47 -3.68 10.76 -6.08
CA GLN A 47 -4.27 10.27 -7.34
C GLN A 47 -5.68 9.71 -7.11
N ALA A 48 -6.43 10.25 -6.15
CA ALA A 48 -7.68 9.64 -5.70
C ALA A 48 -8.76 9.52 -6.79
N GLU A 49 -8.87 10.49 -7.71
CA GLU A 49 -9.89 10.46 -8.76
C GLU A 49 -9.75 9.23 -9.69
N PRO A 50 -8.61 9.01 -10.37
CA PRO A 50 -8.44 7.83 -11.22
C PRO A 50 -8.43 6.51 -10.41
N LEU A 51 -7.91 6.52 -9.17
CA LEU A 51 -7.93 5.32 -8.33
C LEU A 51 -9.35 4.93 -7.90
N THR A 52 -10.21 5.91 -7.63
CA THR A 52 -11.62 5.68 -7.29
C THR A 52 -12.34 5.01 -8.46
N GLU A 53 -12.14 5.52 -9.67
CA GLU A 53 -12.71 4.94 -10.89
C GLU A 53 -12.26 3.49 -11.07
N LEU A 54 -10.96 3.21 -10.94
CA LEU A 54 -10.41 1.86 -10.99
C LEU A 54 -11.06 0.94 -9.94
N CYS A 55 -11.14 1.36 -8.68
CA CYS A 55 -11.69 0.55 -7.59
C CYS A 55 -13.17 0.21 -7.82
N ILE A 56 -13.97 1.19 -8.27
CA ILE A 56 -15.38 0.97 -8.60
C ILE A 56 -15.51 -0.04 -9.74
N HIS A 57 -14.77 0.15 -10.84
CA HIS A 57 -14.82 -0.75 -11.99
C HIS A 57 -14.39 -2.18 -11.64
N LEU A 58 -13.36 -2.35 -10.79
CA LEU A 58 -12.93 -3.68 -10.34
C LEU A 58 -14.01 -4.38 -9.51
N ARG A 59 -14.65 -3.68 -8.58
CA ARG A 59 -15.70 -4.25 -7.72
C ARG A 59 -16.94 -4.69 -8.50
N GLU A 60 -17.23 -4.07 -9.63
CA GLU A 60 -18.33 -4.50 -10.52
C GLU A 60 -18.05 -5.84 -11.22
N LYS A 61 -16.80 -6.32 -11.20
CA LYS A 61 -16.34 -7.43 -12.04
C LYS A 61 -15.75 -8.59 -11.26
N ILE A 62 -15.05 -8.30 -10.17
CA ILE A 62 -14.36 -9.30 -9.34
C ILE A 62 -14.52 -9.00 -7.85
N ASP A 63 -14.58 -10.05 -7.04
CA ASP A 63 -14.81 -9.98 -5.60
C ASP A 63 -13.49 -10.01 -4.80
N ILE A 64 -12.65 -9.00 -4.98
CA ILE A 64 -11.34 -8.89 -4.32
C ILE A 64 -11.35 -7.83 -3.22
N GLY A 65 -10.46 -7.96 -2.24
CA GLY A 65 -10.21 -6.88 -1.29
C GLY A 65 -9.30 -5.80 -1.87
N ILE A 66 -9.46 -4.58 -1.39
CA ILE A 66 -8.60 -3.46 -1.79
C ILE A 66 -8.02 -2.80 -0.55
N MET A 67 -6.69 -2.76 -0.49
CA MET A 67 -5.93 -2.10 0.57
C MET A 67 -5.21 -0.88 -0.01
N CYS A 68 -5.21 0.23 0.72
CA CYS A 68 -4.48 1.44 0.32
C CYS A 68 -3.56 1.91 1.46
N TYR A 69 -2.35 2.33 1.11
CA TYR A 69 -1.43 3.00 2.02
C TYR A 69 -1.51 4.51 1.84
N THR A 70 -1.35 5.26 2.92
CA THR A 70 -1.21 6.72 2.88
C THR A 70 -0.36 7.23 4.04
N GLY A 71 0.38 8.31 3.82
CA GLY A 71 1.07 9.05 4.88
C GLY A 71 0.13 9.93 5.71
N TYR A 72 -1.06 10.23 5.19
CA TYR A 72 -2.08 10.99 5.91
C TYR A 72 -2.77 10.14 6.96
N LYS A 73 -3.40 10.80 7.92
CA LYS A 73 -4.32 10.11 8.82
C LYS A 73 -5.73 10.09 8.26
N HIS A 74 -6.46 9.01 8.52
CA HIS A 74 -7.84 8.85 8.09
C HIS A 74 -8.74 9.99 8.51
N GLU A 75 -8.59 10.51 9.74
CA GLU A 75 -9.44 11.61 10.24
C GLU A 75 -9.25 12.86 9.40
N ASN A 76 -8.00 13.19 9.07
CA ASN A 76 -7.68 14.35 8.23
C ASN A 76 -8.27 14.19 6.82
N LEU A 77 -8.26 12.99 6.25
CA LEU A 77 -8.88 12.73 4.95
C LEU A 77 -10.42 12.85 5.01
N MET A 78 -11.03 12.45 6.11
CA MET A 78 -12.49 12.56 6.29
C MET A 78 -12.94 14.01 6.57
N GLU A 79 -12.13 14.80 7.28
CA GLU A 79 -12.43 16.19 7.60
C GLU A 79 -12.08 17.11 6.43
N GLU A 80 -10.81 17.09 6.00
CA GLU A 80 -10.21 18.09 5.10
C GLU A 80 -9.99 17.55 3.68
N GLY A 81 -10.14 16.24 3.45
CA GLY A 81 -9.89 15.63 2.15
C GLY A 81 -10.82 16.12 1.05
N THR A 82 -10.35 16.00 -0.20
CA THR A 82 -11.16 16.30 -1.37
C THR A 82 -12.32 15.31 -1.52
N PRO A 83 -13.38 15.64 -2.28
CA PRO A 83 -14.45 14.68 -2.58
C PRO A 83 -13.94 13.38 -3.20
N ALA A 84 -12.91 13.46 -4.06
CA ALA A 84 -12.28 12.29 -4.66
C ALA A 84 -11.59 11.40 -3.63
N GLN A 85 -10.85 11.99 -2.68
CA GLN A 85 -10.19 11.23 -1.60
C GLN A 85 -11.21 10.52 -0.72
N LYS A 86 -12.29 11.20 -0.32
CA LYS A 86 -13.37 10.58 0.48
C LYS A 86 -14.04 9.43 -0.27
N LYS A 87 -14.29 9.61 -1.56
CA LYS A 87 -14.86 8.57 -2.42
C LYS A 87 -13.91 7.38 -2.63
N LEU A 88 -12.59 7.62 -2.68
CA LEU A 88 -11.60 6.54 -2.67
C LEU A 88 -11.72 5.71 -1.38
N LEU A 89 -11.81 6.37 -0.21
CA LEU A 89 -11.97 5.68 1.07
C LEU A 89 -13.24 4.81 1.13
N GLU A 90 -14.34 5.28 0.54
CA GLU A 90 -15.58 4.49 0.41
C GLU A 90 -15.43 3.27 -0.51
N SER A 91 -14.43 3.27 -1.39
CA SER A 91 -14.22 2.24 -2.42
C SER A 91 -13.18 1.18 -2.05
N ILE A 92 -12.54 1.26 -0.88
CA ILE A 92 -11.50 0.34 -0.41
C ILE A 92 -11.91 -0.39 0.89
N ASP A 93 -11.26 -1.50 1.21
CA ASP A 93 -11.57 -2.32 2.40
C ASP A 93 -10.67 -2.00 3.59
N ILE A 94 -9.38 -1.72 3.33
CA ILE A 94 -8.38 -1.41 4.36
C ILE A 94 -7.62 -0.15 3.99
N LEU A 95 -7.47 0.76 4.95
CA LEU A 95 -6.50 1.85 4.88
C LEU A 95 -5.37 1.59 5.88
N ILE A 96 -4.13 1.62 5.42
CA ILE A 96 -2.95 1.73 6.27
C ILE A 96 -2.55 3.19 6.32
N ASP A 97 -2.72 3.82 7.47
CA ASP A 97 -2.58 5.27 7.60
C ASP A 97 -1.35 5.68 8.43
N GLY A 98 -0.92 6.93 8.21
CA GLY A 98 0.21 7.55 8.91
C GLY A 98 1.57 7.38 8.23
N GLU A 99 2.40 8.43 8.34
CA GLU A 99 3.75 8.42 7.79
C GLU A 99 4.65 7.37 8.47
N TYR A 100 5.63 6.89 7.71
CA TYR A 100 6.68 6.04 8.25
C TYR A 100 7.67 6.85 9.10
N LEU A 101 7.95 6.36 10.31
CA LEU A 101 8.89 6.94 11.26
C LEU A 101 9.98 5.91 11.61
N GLU A 102 11.22 6.15 11.19
CA GLU A 102 12.36 5.21 11.39
C GLU A 102 12.62 4.91 12.88
N ASP A 103 12.46 5.90 13.75
CA ASP A 103 12.62 5.77 15.21
C ASP A 103 11.52 4.93 15.87
N ARG A 104 10.44 4.66 15.13
CA ARG A 104 9.31 3.83 15.54
C ARG A 104 9.16 2.59 14.67
N HIS A 105 10.19 2.24 13.90
CA HIS A 105 10.19 1.05 13.06
C HIS A 105 9.75 -0.17 13.87
N SER A 106 8.88 -0.98 13.30
CA SER A 106 8.31 -2.13 13.99
C SER A 106 8.01 -3.25 13.00
N ASN A 107 8.27 -4.47 13.43
CA ASN A 107 7.95 -5.68 12.67
C ASN A 107 6.45 -6.02 12.84
N LEU A 108 5.57 -5.23 12.24
CA LEU A 108 4.12 -5.41 12.31
C LEU A 108 3.55 -5.87 10.96
N LEU A 109 2.38 -6.49 11.00
CA LEU A 109 1.71 -6.91 9.78
C LEU A 109 1.34 -5.67 8.95
N TRP A 110 1.84 -5.59 7.71
CA TRP A 110 1.56 -4.50 6.77
C TRP A 110 1.96 -3.09 7.24
N ARG A 111 2.59 -2.91 8.41
CA ARG A 111 2.97 -1.60 8.96
C ARG A 111 4.45 -1.62 9.29
N ALA A 112 5.19 -0.68 8.70
CA ALA A 112 6.62 -0.56 8.94
C ALA A 112 6.93 0.23 10.22
N SER A 113 5.96 0.99 10.74
CA SER A 113 6.13 1.82 11.93
C SER A 113 4.93 1.71 12.89
N SER A 114 5.21 1.70 14.20
CA SER A 114 4.19 1.52 15.25
C SER A 114 3.16 2.65 15.37
N ASN A 115 3.41 3.82 14.75
CA ASN A 115 2.41 4.88 14.67
C ASN A 115 1.37 4.67 13.56
N GLN A 116 1.65 3.76 12.62
CA GLN A 116 0.72 3.46 11.54
C GLN A 116 -0.43 2.60 12.07
N ARG A 117 -1.60 2.67 11.44
CA ARG A 117 -2.79 1.91 11.87
C ARG A 117 -3.41 1.14 10.71
N ILE A 118 -3.98 -0.02 11.01
CA ILE A 118 -4.95 -0.67 10.12
C ILE A 118 -6.32 -0.10 10.43
N ILE A 119 -6.98 0.44 9.42
CA ILE A 119 -8.35 0.93 9.51
C ILE A 119 -9.20 0.10 8.55
N CYS A 120 -10.14 -0.67 9.11
CA CYS A 120 -11.13 -1.39 8.35
C CYS A 120 -12.22 -0.42 7.89
N LEU A 121 -12.33 -0.22 6.57
CA LEU A 121 -13.36 0.64 5.95
C LEU A 121 -14.54 -0.18 5.43
N SER A 122 -14.39 -1.51 5.37
CA SER A 122 -15.47 -2.47 5.12
C SER A 122 -15.41 -3.63 6.12
N ASN A 123 -16.45 -4.46 6.12
CA ASN A 123 -16.54 -5.64 6.98
C ASN A 123 -15.74 -6.84 6.42
N ARG A 124 -15.10 -6.74 5.23
CA ARG A 124 -14.42 -7.87 4.55
C ARG A 124 -13.36 -8.53 5.44
N TYR A 125 -12.59 -7.70 6.15
CA TYR A 125 -11.43 -8.14 6.95
C TYR A 125 -11.59 -7.91 8.45
N GLU A 126 -12.73 -7.38 8.91
CA GLU A 126 -12.93 -6.98 10.30
C GLU A 126 -12.64 -8.11 11.29
N LYS A 127 -13.06 -9.35 10.98
CA LYS A 127 -12.80 -10.52 11.82
C LYS A 127 -11.31 -10.87 11.86
N GLN A 128 -10.66 -10.88 10.72
CA GLN A 128 -9.24 -11.22 10.60
C GLN A 128 -8.39 -10.21 11.39
N ILE A 129 -8.69 -8.93 11.25
CA ILE A 129 -7.98 -7.85 11.95
C ILE A 129 -8.26 -7.84 13.45
N SER A 130 -9.51 -8.02 13.88
CA SER A 130 -9.86 -8.06 15.31
C SER A 130 -9.26 -9.26 16.05
N THR A 131 -8.86 -10.32 15.33
CA THR A 131 -8.15 -11.47 15.92
C THR A 131 -6.64 -11.33 15.98
N LEU A 132 -6.06 -10.24 15.47
CA LEU A 132 -4.63 -10.02 15.56
C LEU A 132 -4.21 -9.91 17.04
N THR A 133 -3.24 -10.74 17.41
CA THR A 133 -2.59 -10.75 18.71
C THR A 133 -1.16 -10.23 18.60
N PHE A 134 -0.50 -10.00 19.74
CA PHE A 134 0.92 -9.62 19.75
C PHE A 134 1.79 -10.61 18.95
N ASP A 135 1.47 -11.90 18.95
CA ASP A 135 2.28 -12.92 18.29
C ASP A 135 1.98 -13.03 16.78
N THR A 136 0.75 -12.72 16.37
CA THR A 136 0.31 -12.85 14.96
C THR A 136 0.41 -11.54 14.19
N ASP A 137 0.49 -10.40 14.87
CA ASP A 137 0.73 -9.09 14.26
C ASP A 137 2.22 -8.89 13.97
N ARG A 138 2.69 -9.59 12.95
CA ARG A 138 4.09 -9.60 12.49
C ARG A 138 4.13 -9.46 10.98
N SER A 139 5.23 -8.92 10.46
CA SER A 139 5.41 -8.83 9.02
C SER A 139 5.33 -10.22 8.38
N ALA A 140 4.70 -10.28 7.20
CA ALA A 140 4.70 -11.44 6.32
C ALA A 140 6.02 -11.59 5.54
N GLY A 141 6.98 -10.69 5.77
CA GLY A 141 8.25 -10.64 5.07
C GLY A 141 8.18 -9.80 3.80
N ILE A 142 9.14 -10.08 2.92
CA ILE A 142 9.29 -9.41 1.63
C ILE A 142 9.41 -10.46 0.52
N GLU A 143 8.94 -10.09 -0.65
CA GLU A 143 9.18 -10.81 -1.89
C GLU A 143 10.11 -9.97 -2.76
N CYS A 144 11.11 -10.62 -3.35
CA CYS A 144 12.07 -9.98 -4.25
C CYS A 144 12.02 -10.67 -5.61
N SER A 145 11.78 -9.90 -6.66
CA SER A 145 11.84 -10.38 -8.04
C SER A 145 12.89 -9.60 -8.83
N VAL A 146 13.59 -10.29 -9.72
CA VAL A 146 14.66 -9.71 -10.55
C VAL A 146 14.30 -9.93 -12.01
N SER A 147 14.21 -8.83 -12.76
CA SER A 147 13.95 -8.89 -14.20
C SER A 147 15.19 -9.34 -14.97
N PRO A 148 15.04 -9.90 -16.19
CA PRO A 148 16.19 -10.18 -17.07
C PRO A 148 17.07 -8.96 -17.38
N ALA A 149 16.52 -7.75 -17.26
CA ALA A 149 17.24 -6.49 -17.43
C ALA A 149 18.02 -6.07 -16.17
N GLY A 150 17.97 -6.86 -15.08
CA GLY A 150 18.63 -6.58 -13.82
C GLY A 150 17.86 -5.64 -12.88
N THR A 151 16.59 -5.33 -13.19
CA THR A 151 15.75 -4.52 -12.30
C THR A 151 15.27 -5.36 -11.13
N ILE A 152 15.46 -4.87 -9.90
CA ILE A 152 14.98 -5.53 -8.68
C ILE A 152 13.68 -4.86 -8.24
N LEU A 153 12.62 -5.66 -8.06
CA LEU A 153 11.36 -5.23 -7.45
C LEU A 153 11.22 -5.93 -6.11
N ILE A 154 10.96 -5.14 -5.06
CA ILE A 154 10.73 -5.62 -3.70
C ILE A 154 9.32 -5.26 -3.29
N ALA A 155 8.54 -6.26 -2.87
CA ALA A 155 7.20 -6.10 -2.34
C ALA A 155 7.14 -6.59 -0.89
N GLY A 156 6.21 -6.05 -0.11
CA GLY A 156 6.04 -6.38 1.31
C GLY A 156 6.67 -5.37 2.27
N VAL A 157 6.59 -5.67 3.56
CA VAL A 157 7.03 -4.76 4.63
C VAL A 157 8.22 -5.40 5.34
N PRO A 158 9.45 -4.87 5.21
CA PRO A 158 10.59 -5.47 5.87
C PRO A 158 10.48 -5.35 7.40
N SER A 159 10.99 -6.37 8.10
CA SER A 159 11.05 -6.38 9.57
C SER A 159 12.19 -5.53 10.13
N GLU A 160 13.08 -5.02 9.28
CA GLU A 160 14.29 -4.29 9.63
C GLU A 160 14.26 -2.86 9.07
N ALA A 161 14.55 -1.87 9.92
CA ALA A 161 14.40 -0.44 9.61
C ALA A 161 15.26 0.04 8.43
N ARG A 162 16.44 -0.56 8.28
CA ARG A 162 17.43 -0.21 7.24
C ARG A 162 17.57 -1.28 6.18
N PHE A 163 16.56 -2.13 6.04
CA PHE A 163 16.57 -3.24 5.10
C PHE A 163 17.06 -2.81 3.71
N ARG A 164 16.50 -1.75 3.13
CA ARG A 164 16.88 -1.30 1.77
C ARG A 164 18.34 -0.83 1.69
N GLU A 165 18.82 -0.10 2.69
CA GLU A 165 20.21 0.38 2.72
C GLU A 165 21.18 -0.81 2.80
N GLU A 166 20.93 -1.75 3.69
CA GLU A 166 21.77 -2.93 3.88
C GLU A 166 21.67 -3.90 2.70
N PHE A 167 20.48 -4.05 2.10
CA PHE A 167 20.28 -4.84 0.89
C PHE A 167 21.06 -4.28 -0.29
N LEU A 168 21.01 -2.96 -0.52
CA LEU A 168 21.77 -2.32 -1.58
C LEU A 168 23.28 -2.42 -1.33
N LYS A 169 23.75 -2.28 -0.08
CA LYS A 169 25.17 -2.49 0.26
C LYS A 169 25.64 -3.91 -0.07
N ALA A 170 24.79 -4.92 0.11
CA ALA A 170 25.15 -6.31 -0.17
C ALA A 170 25.22 -6.66 -1.67
N LEU A 171 24.71 -5.79 -2.55
CA LEU A 171 24.78 -5.99 -4.01
C LEU A 171 26.08 -5.47 -4.65
N TYR A 172 26.91 -4.74 -3.88
CA TYR A 172 28.19 -4.16 -4.31
C TYR A 172 29.36 -4.67 -3.47
#